data_AF-A0A292RWU9-F1
#
_entry.id   AF-A0A292RWU9-F1
#
_cell.length_a   1.000
_cell.length_b   1.000
_cell.length_c   1.000
_cell.angle_alpha   90.00
_cell.angle_beta   90.00
_cell.angle_gamma   90.00
#
_symmetry.space_group_name_H-M   'P 1'
#
loop_
_entity.id
_entity.type
_entity.pdbx_description
1 polymer ?
#
loop_
_entity_poly.entity_id
_entity_poly.type
_entity_poly.pdbx_seq_one_letter_code
_entity_poly.pdbx_strand_id
1 'polypeptide(L)'
;MIMKSVKKYKQAIATTIILFLIILIYLLVSIISETLDFHLYFGWKEVRVNSTMSFKVPDNWEQGEKNGLLYFCDKSDNRKIFLFQSRVGDCFQIGDSIKIDDNTTEDNICSNNFFNAVSINSSVNSLGTMIGEALVSFDGKSQVEDYIEFYNQDNVITLYTYGKAVDSKILDKIADSAKYTEK
;
A
#
# COMPACT_ATOMS: atom_id res chain seq x y z
N MET A 1 -25.64 56.86 -14.00
CA MET A 1 -26.04 55.44 -14.08
C MET A 1 -25.04 54.58 -14.87
N ILE A 2 -24.57 55.05 -16.03
CA ILE A 2 -23.65 54.33 -16.95
C ILE A 2 -22.31 53.93 -16.30
N MET A 3 -21.69 54.82 -15.50
CA MET A 3 -20.38 54.58 -14.90
C MET A 3 -20.35 53.46 -13.83
N LYS A 4 -21.48 53.22 -13.14
CA LYS A 4 -21.65 52.09 -12.21
C LYS A 4 -21.76 50.76 -12.96
N SER A 5 -22.47 50.73 -14.09
CA SER A 5 -22.57 49.53 -14.93
C SER A 5 -21.22 49.15 -15.54
N VAL A 6 -20.45 50.12 -16.07
CA VAL A 6 -19.12 49.85 -16.66
C VAL A 6 -18.14 49.27 -15.63
N LYS A 7 -18.15 49.75 -14.38
CA LYS A 7 -17.35 49.16 -13.28
C LYS A 7 -17.75 47.71 -12.98
N LYS A 8 -19.05 47.42 -12.95
CA LYS A 8 -19.59 46.08 -12.69
C LYS A 8 -19.21 45.08 -13.79
N TYR A 9 -19.22 45.50 -15.06
CA TYR A 9 -18.76 44.69 -16.19
C TYR A 9 -17.27 44.39 -16.14
N LYS A 10 -16.43 45.38 -15.82
CA LYS A 10 -14.98 45.18 -15.66
C LYS A 10 -14.67 44.20 -14.53
N GLN A 11 -15.39 44.30 -13.42
CA GLN A 11 -15.23 43.39 -12.28
C GLN A 11 -15.66 41.96 -12.65
N ALA A 12 -16.80 41.79 -13.33
CA ALA A 12 -17.25 40.47 -13.79
C ALA A 12 -16.26 39.82 -14.76
N ILE A 13 -15.74 40.57 -15.74
CA ILE A 13 -14.73 40.07 -16.69
C ILE A 13 -13.45 39.64 -15.95
N ALA A 14 -12.96 40.46 -15.03
CA ALA A 14 -11.77 40.13 -14.24
C ALA A 14 -11.98 38.85 -13.40
N THR A 15 -13.14 38.70 -12.75
CA THR A 15 -13.49 37.50 -11.99
C THR A 15 -13.55 36.26 -12.87
N THR A 16 -14.14 36.35 -14.07
CA THR A 16 -14.19 35.23 -15.02
C THR A 16 -12.79 34.81 -15.48
N ILE A 17 -11.91 35.76 -15.77
CA ILE A 17 -10.51 35.47 -16.15
C ILE A 17 -9.76 34.79 -15.01
N ILE A 18 -9.93 35.26 -13.77
CA ILE A 18 -9.29 34.64 -12.59
C ILE A 18 -9.81 33.21 -12.38
N LEU A 19 -11.13 32.99 -12.48
CA LEU A 19 -11.71 31.66 -12.35
C LEU A 19 -11.19 30.71 -13.43
N PHE A 20 -11.11 31.18 -14.68
CA PHE A 20 -10.55 30.41 -15.78
C PHE A 20 -9.09 30.03 -15.53
N LEU A 21 -8.26 30.95 -15.03
CA LEU A 21 -6.87 30.67 -14.66
C LEU A 21 -6.76 29.64 -13.54
N ILE A 22 -7.62 29.71 -12.53
CA ILE A 22 -7.66 28.72 -11.43
C ILE A 22 -7.98 27.33 -12.00
N ILE A 23 -8.99 27.21 -12.85
CA ILE A 23 -9.37 25.94 -13.49
C ILE A 23 -8.22 25.40 -14.35
N LEU A 24 -7.56 26.27 -15.13
CA LEU A 24 -6.44 25.89 -15.97
C LEU A 24 -5.26 25.36 -15.14
N ILE A 25 -4.91 26.04 -14.05
CA ILE A 25 -3.85 25.60 -13.13
C ILE A 25 -4.21 24.25 -12.53
N TYR A 26 -5.46 24.06 -12.09
CA TYR A 26 -5.92 22.80 -11.53
C TYR A 26 -5.78 21.63 -12.52
N LEU A 27 -6.22 21.83 -13.77
CA LEU A 27 -6.07 20.83 -14.83
C LEU A 27 -4.61 20.48 -15.10
N LEU A 28 -3.74 21.50 -15.14
CA LEU A 28 -2.33 21.33 -15.43
C LEU A 28 -1.61 20.58 -14.30
N VAL A 29 -1.93 20.90 -13.05
CA VAL A 29 -1.45 20.15 -11.87
C VAL A 29 -1.95 18.69 -11.91
N SER A 30 -3.21 18.45 -12.28
CA SER A 30 -3.76 17.10 -12.38
C SER A 30 -3.00 16.25 -13.41
N ILE A 31 -2.76 16.78 -14.62
CA ILE A 31 -2.03 16.08 -15.69
C ILE A 31 -0.59 15.78 -15.27
N ILE A 32 0.09 16.76 -14.66
CA ILE A 32 1.47 16.55 -14.16
C ILE A 32 1.48 15.47 -13.08
N SER A 33 0.54 15.51 -12.14
CA SER A 33 0.44 14.52 -11.06
C SER A 33 0.23 13.11 -11.60
N GLU A 34 -0.68 12.94 -12.56
CA GLU A 34 -0.92 11.64 -13.20
C GLU A 34 0.31 11.15 -13.97
N THR A 35 0.98 12.04 -14.70
CA THR A 35 2.20 11.70 -15.46
C THR A 35 3.34 11.27 -14.53
N LEU A 36 3.49 11.95 -13.38
CA LEU A 36 4.48 11.64 -12.36
C LEU A 36 4.18 10.31 -11.67
N ASP A 37 2.91 10.05 -11.33
CA ASP A 37 2.46 8.76 -10.78
C ASP A 37 2.73 7.61 -11.76
N PHE A 38 2.50 7.82 -13.06
CA PHE A 38 2.83 6.83 -14.10
C PHE A 38 4.34 6.55 -14.17
N HIS A 39 5.19 7.58 -14.18
CA HIS A 39 6.64 7.38 -14.26
C HIS A 39 7.21 6.73 -13.00
N LEU A 40 6.74 7.16 -11.83
CA LEU A 40 7.18 6.60 -10.56
C LEU A 40 6.76 5.15 -10.42
N TYR A 41 5.54 4.79 -10.84
CA TYR A 41 4.98 3.45 -10.65
C TYR A 41 4.84 2.66 -11.96
N PHE A 42 5.68 2.95 -12.95
CA PHE A 42 5.77 2.13 -14.15
C PHE A 42 6.25 0.71 -13.77
N GLY A 43 5.53 -0.32 -14.22
CA GLY A 43 5.78 -1.72 -13.82
C GLY A 43 5.23 -2.08 -12.43
N TRP A 44 4.27 -1.30 -11.92
CA TRP A 44 3.59 -1.56 -10.65
C TRP A 44 2.08 -1.61 -10.86
N LYS A 45 1.41 -2.48 -10.12
CA LYS A 45 -0.04 -2.63 -10.13
C LYS A 45 -0.65 -2.18 -8.82
N GLU A 46 -1.83 -1.59 -8.89
CA GLU A 46 -2.62 -1.25 -7.72
C GLU A 46 -3.29 -2.48 -7.12
N VAL A 47 -3.21 -2.61 -5.80
CA VAL A 47 -3.86 -3.65 -5.02
C VAL A 47 -4.78 -2.97 -4.01
N ARG A 48 -6.07 -3.28 -4.10
CA ARG A 48 -7.06 -2.84 -3.14
C ARG A 48 -7.12 -3.82 -1.98
N VAL A 49 -6.78 -3.33 -0.80
CA VAL A 49 -6.89 -4.10 0.45
C VAL A 49 -8.35 -4.14 0.91
N ASN A 50 -9.03 -3.00 0.81
CA ASN A 50 -10.44 -2.86 1.14
C ASN A 50 -11.06 -1.70 0.35
N SER A 51 -12.31 -1.32 0.66
CA SER A 51 -13.01 -0.22 -0.01
C SER A 51 -12.39 1.16 0.21
N THR A 52 -11.55 1.31 1.23
CA THR A 52 -11.02 2.58 1.73
C THR A 52 -9.50 2.69 1.61
N MET A 53 -8.82 1.64 1.14
CA MET A 53 -7.37 1.59 1.10
C MET A 53 -6.86 0.76 -0.07
N SER A 54 -5.89 1.32 -0.80
CA SER A 54 -5.07 0.63 -1.78
C SER A 54 -3.60 1.01 -1.64
N PHE A 55 -2.74 0.17 -2.18
CA PHE A 55 -1.33 0.47 -2.40
C PHE A 55 -0.89 -0.16 -3.72
N LYS A 56 0.35 0.07 -4.14
CA LYS A 56 0.92 -0.52 -5.36
C LYS A 56 2.02 -1.52 -4.99
N VAL A 57 2.10 -2.60 -5.77
CA VAL A 57 3.18 -3.61 -5.72
C VAL A 57 3.76 -3.80 -7.12
N PRO A 58 4.97 -4.36 -7.27
CA PRO A 58 5.49 -4.76 -8.58
C PRO A 58 4.48 -5.63 -9.36
N ASP A 59 4.31 -5.36 -10.65
CA ASP A 59 3.31 -6.03 -11.48
C ASP A 59 3.61 -7.51 -11.74
N ASN A 60 4.90 -7.87 -11.71
CA ASN A 60 5.43 -9.22 -11.82
C ASN A 60 5.16 -10.09 -10.58
N TRP A 61 4.68 -9.51 -9.47
CA TRP A 61 4.33 -10.27 -8.27
C TRP A 61 2.97 -10.94 -8.42
N GLU A 62 2.86 -12.23 -8.18
CA GLU A 62 1.60 -12.94 -8.04
C GLU A 62 0.93 -12.56 -6.73
N GLN A 63 -0.35 -12.21 -6.82
CA GLN A 63 -1.19 -12.02 -5.64
C GLN A 63 -1.89 -13.35 -5.36
N GLY A 64 -1.78 -13.82 -4.13
CA GLY A 64 -2.52 -14.96 -3.62
C GLY A 64 -3.30 -14.59 -2.37
N GLU A 65 -4.34 -15.37 -2.09
CA GLU A 65 -5.10 -15.30 -0.85
C GLU A 65 -5.12 -16.69 -0.22
N LYS A 66 -4.75 -16.78 1.06
CA LYS A 66 -4.75 -18.04 1.80
C LYS A 66 -5.20 -17.76 3.23
N ASN A 67 -6.27 -18.43 3.66
CA ASN A 67 -6.86 -18.27 5.00
C ASN A 67 -7.24 -16.82 5.35
N GLY A 68 -7.74 -16.06 4.37
CA GLY A 68 -8.10 -14.64 4.54
C GLY A 68 -6.91 -13.68 4.62
N LEU A 69 -5.68 -14.18 4.50
CA LEU A 69 -4.47 -13.37 4.38
C LEU A 69 -4.11 -13.17 2.92
N LEU A 70 -3.83 -11.93 2.56
CA LEU A 70 -3.30 -11.58 1.26
C LEU A 70 -1.78 -11.73 1.27
N TYR A 71 -1.22 -12.38 0.27
CA TYR A 71 0.22 -12.48 0.07
C TYR A 71 0.64 -12.16 -1.36
N PHE A 72 1.90 -11.73 -1.53
CA PHE A 72 2.49 -11.39 -2.82
C PHE A 72 3.83 -12.09 -3.02
N CYS A 73 4.03 -12.72 -4.18
CA CYS A 73 5.26 -13.45 -4.52
C CYS A 73 5.83 -13.07 -5.88
N ASP A 74 7.15 -12.92 -5.98
CA ASP A 74 7.82 -12.73 -7.27
C ASP A 74 7.93 -14.05 -8.05
N LYS A 75 7.50 -14.07 -9.32
CA LYS A 75 7.62 -15.24 -10.20
C LYS A 75 9.07 -15.56 -10.62
N SER A 76 9.95 -14.57 -10.59
CA SER A 76 11.18 -14.59 -11.39
C SER A 76 12.39 -15.27 -10.74
N ASP A 77 12.40 -15.44 -9.41
CA ASP A 77 13.66 -15.75 -8.69
C ASP A 77 13.67 -17.09 -7.92
N ASN A 78 12.61 -17.91 -7.94
CA ASN A 78 12.44 -19.08 -7.02
C ASN A 78 12.61 -18.76 -5.50
N ARG A 79 13.06 -17.55 -5.15
CA ARG A 79 13.03 -16.90 -3.86
C ARG A 79 11.63 -16.37 -3.69
N LYS A 80 10.89 -17.03 -2.80
CA LYS A 80 9.55 -16.62 -2.47
C LYS A 80 9.64 -15.35 -1.61
N ILE A 81 9.43 -14.20 -2.25
CA ILE A 81 9.10 -12.97 -1.54
C ILE A 81 7.68 -13.16 -1.01
N PHE A 82 7.43 -12.74 0.23
CA PHE A 82 6.09 -12.74 0.79
C PHE A 82 5.86 -11.43 1.51
N LEU A 83 4.81 -10.70 1.14
CA LEU A 83 4.25 -9.66 1.99
C LEU A 83 2.90 -10.13 2.50
N PHE A 84 2.77 -10.36 3.80
CA PHE A 84 1.52 -10.83 4.41
C PHE A 84 0.71 -9.69 4.98
N GLN A 85 -0.54 -9.57 4.57
CA GLN A 85 -1.47 -8.64 5.19
C GLN A 85 -2.22 -9.28 6.36
N SER A 86 -2.03 -8.76 7.57
CA SER A 86 -2.88 -9.06 8.73
C SER A 86 -3.55 -7.80 9.27
N ARG A 87 -4.78 -7.92 9.82
CA ARG A 87 -5.38 -6.85 10.63
C ARG A 87 -4.92 -7.01 12.07
N VAL A 88 -4.79 -5.91 12.80
CA VAL A 88 -4.50 -5.96 14.25
C VAL A 88 -5.58 -6.78 14.95
N GLY A 89 -5.17 -7.92 15.52
CA GLY A 89 -6.05 -8.85 16.26
C GLY A 89 -6.57 -10.05 15.46
N ASP A 90 -6.29 -10.15 14.16
CA ASP A 90 -6.59 -11.35 13.36
C ASP A 90 -5.56 -12.44 13.65
N CYS A 91 -5.66 -13.04 14.85
CA CYS A 91 -4.90 -14.23 15.25
C CYS A 91 -5.70 -15.46 14.80
N PHE A 92 -5.41 -16.01 13.61
CA PHE A 92 -6.06 -17.24 13.15
C PHE A 92 -5.13 -18.45 13.22
N GLN A 93 -5.72 -19.60 13.61
CA GLN A 93 -5.09 -20.92 13.53
C GLN A 93 -4.91 -21.29 12.05
N ILE A 94 -3.65 -21.43 11.66
CA ILE A 94 -3.21 -21.89 10.35
C ILE A 94 -2.52 -23.24 10.58
N GLY A 95 -2.59 -24.21 9.65
CA GLY A 95 -1.78 -25.43 9.83
C GLY A 95 -2.09 -26.70 9.06
N ASP A 96 -3.11 -26.74 8.20
CA ASP A 96 -3.22 -27.87 7.30
C ASP A 96 -2.38 -27.65 6.03
N SER A 97 -1.64 -28.68 5.63
CA SER A 97 -0.93 -28.74 4.34
C SER A 97 -1.94 -28.65 3.20
N ILE A 98 -1.72 -27.76 2.24
CA ILE A 98 -2.58 -27.66 1.07
C ILE A 98 -2.01 -28.53 -0.04
N LYS A 99 -2.77 -29.54 -0.46
CA LYS A 99 -2.56 -30.21 -1.75
C LYS A 99 -3.07 -29.29 -2.86
N ILE A 100 -2.18 -28.88 -3.74
CA ILE A 100 -2.51 -28.09 -4.93
C ILE A 100 -2.94 -29.02 -6.07
N ASP A 101 -2.39 -30.23 -6.12
CA ASP A 101 -2.82 -31.36 -6.95
C ASP A 101 -2.31 -32.70 -6.35
N ASP A 102 -2.49 -33.82 -7.06
CA ASP A 102 -2.16 -35.16 -6.57
C ASP A 102 -0.67 -35.32 -6.15
N ASN A 103 0.23 -34.47 -6.65
CA ASN A 103 1.68 -34.57 -6.41
C ASN A 103 2.30 -33.34 -5.73
N THR A 104 1.56 -32.24 -5.58
CA THR A 104 2.10 -30.97 -5.07
C THR A 104 1.48 -30.64 -3.72
N THR A 105 2.29 -30.71 -2.67
CA THR A 105 1.94 -30.20 -1.34
C THR A 105 2.77 -28.96 -1.08
N GLU A 106 2.13 -27.82 -0.85
CA GLU A 106 2.84 -26.60 -0.48
C GLU A 106 2.74 -26.32 1.01
N ASP A 107 3.90 -26.03 1.60
CA ASP A 107 4.00 -25.59 2.98
C ASP A 107 3.17 -24.34 3.20
N ASN A 108 2.54 -24.31 4.37
CA ASN A 108 1.86 -23.14 4.84
C ASN A 108 2.92 -22.08 5.21
N ILE A 109 2.95 -20.97 4.48
CA ILE A 109 4.02 -19.98 4.65
C ILE A 109 3.85 -19.22 5.97
N CYS A 110 2.64 -19.23 6.54
CA CYS A 110 2.40 -18.84 7.91
C CYS A 110 2.24 -20.11 8.76
N SER A 111 3.33 -20.47 9.42
CA SER A 111 3.42 -21.18 10.70
C SER A 111 2.10 -21.25 11.50
N ASN A 112 1.86 -22.36 12.22
CA ASN A 112 0.67 -22.56 13.07
C ASN A 112 0.58 -21.61 14.28
N ASN A 113 1.60 -20.77 14.44
CA ASN A 113 1.98 -20.09 15.66
C ASN A 113 2.48 -18.66 15.39
N PHE A 114 1.88 -17.91 14.46
CA PHE A 114 2.14 -16.46 14.38
C PHE A 114 1.54 -15.80 15.63
N PHE A 115 2.37 -15.64 16.66
CA PHE A 115 1.89 -15.28 17.99
C PHE A 115 2.08 -13.81 18.34
N ASN A 116 3.15 -13.18 17.83
CA ASN A 116 3.51 -11.84 18.27
C ASN A 116 4.43 -11.16 17.26
N ALA A 117 4.15 -9.88 17.00
CA ALA A 117 5.04 -8.99 16.29
C ALA A 117 5.31 -7.78 17.21
N VAL A 118 6.55 -7.62 17.64
CA VAL A 118 6.97 -6.46 18.44
C VAL A 118 7.78 -5.55 17.54
N SER A 119 7.29 -4.34 17.29
CA SER A 119 8.09 -3.31 16.61
C SER A 119 9.37 -3.07 17.40
N ILE A 120 10.51 -3.24 16.75
CA ILE A 120 11.85 -3.06 17.34
C ILE A 120 12.39 -1.68 16.95
N ASN A 121 12.20 -1.31 15.68
CA ASN A 121 12.62 -0.05 15.11
C ASN A 121 11.63 0.38 14.04
N SER A 122 11.35 1.67 13.93
CA SER A 122 10.38 2.17 12.94
C SER A 122 10.61 3.64 12.62
N SER A 123 10.37 3.99 11.35
CA SER A 123 10.18 5.35 10.88
C SER A 123 8.75 5.53 10.39
N VAL A 124 8.26 6.76 10.36
CA VAL A 124 6.94 7.11 9.82
C VAL A 124 7.16 8.03 8.62
N ASN A 125 6.58 7.69 7.48
CA ASN A 125 6.65 8.51 6.28
C ASN A 125 5.64 9.67 6.33
N SER A 126 5.67 10.54 5.32
CA SER A 126 4.77 11.71 5.23
C SER A 126 3.28 11.35 5.11
N LEU A 127 2.96 10.10 4.75
CA LEU A 127 1.60 9.58 4.65
C LEU A 127 1.10 8.93 5.94
N GLY A 128 1.90 8.93 7.00
CA GLY A 128 1.57 8.25 8.25
C GLY A 128 1.75 6.73 8.21
N THR A 129 2.34 6.20 7.13
CA THR A 129 2.72 4.79 7.02
C THR A 129 3.99 4.55 7.83
N MET A 130 3.99 3.54 8.69
CA MET A 130 5.14 3.13 9.47
C MET A 130 5.92 2.05 8.72
N ILE A 131 7.24 2.15 8.69
CA ILE A 131 8.13 1.15 8.08
C ILE A 131 9.22 0.83 9.10
N GLY A 132 9.55 -0.43 9.26
CA GLY A 132 10.51 -0.79 10.30
C GLY A 132 10.84 -2.26 10.37
N GLU A 133 11.45 -2.64 11.48
CA GLU A 133 11.76 -4.01 11.83
C GLU A 133 10.86 -4.47 12.98
N ALA A 134 10.29 -5.66 12.86
CA ALA A 134 9.53 -6.31 13.90
C ALA A 134 10.16 -7.65 14.26
N LEU A 135 10.16 -7.97 15.56
CA LEU A 135 10.44 -9.33 16.02
C LEU A 135 9.18 -10.15 15.79
N VAL A 136 9.21 -11.03 14.81
CA VAL A 136 8.09 -11.87 14.42
C VAL A 136 8.37 -13.30 14.84
N SER A 137 7.40 -13.96 15.47
CA SER A 137 7.51 -15.40 15.75
C SER A 137 6.68 -16.23 14.78
N PHE A 138 7.35 -17.17 14.10
CA PHE A 138 6.76 -18.22 13.26
C PHE A 138 7.17 -19.59 13.82
N ASP A 139 6.22 -20.49 14.08
CA ASP A 139 6.44 -21.87 14.54
C ASP A 139 7.33 -21.97 15.79
N GLY A 140 7.16 -21.03 16.71
CA GLY A 140 7.95 -20.96 17.95
C GLY A 140 9.40 -20.52 17.74
N LYS A 141 9.79 -20.12 16.53
CA LYS A 141 11.06 -19.44 16.24
C LYS A 141 10.79 -17.95 16.07
N SER A 142 11.66 -17.13 16.62
CA SER A 142 11.60 -15.68 16.47
C SER A 142 12.65 -15.22 15.46
N GLN A 143 12.25 -14.36 14.54
CA GLN A 143 13.12 -13.75 13.54
C GLN A 143 12.76 -12.27 13.35
N VAL A 144 13.74 -11.48 12.93
CA VAL A 144 13.53 -10.05 12.66
C VAL A 144 13.14 -9.91 11.20
N GLU A 145 11.97 -9.32 10.97
CA GLU A 145 11.44 -9.07 9.63
C GLU A 145 11.18 -7.59 9.42
N ASP A 146 11.32 -7.15 8.18
CA ASP A 146 10.89 -5.81 7.80
C ASP A 146 9.35 -5.80 7.68
N TYR A 147 8.72 -4.73 8.14
CA TYR A 147 7.27 -4.56 8.05
C TYR A 147 6.89 -3.16 7.57
N ILE A 148 5.68 -3.06 7.02
CA ILE A 148 5.01 -1.81 6.65
C ILE A 148 3.65 -1.81 7.34
N GLU A 149 3.32 -0.78 8.09
CA GLU A 149 2.05 -0.65 8.78
C GLU A 149 1.30 0.59 8.33
N PHE A 150 0.08 0.37 7.88
CA PHE A 150 -0.82 1.39 7.38
C PHE A 150 -1.92 1.64 8.39
N TYR A 151 -2.06 2.91 8.76
CA TYR A 151 -3.10 3.37 9.66
C TYR A 151 -4.24 3.98 8.85
N ASN A 152 -5.43 3.38 8.92
CA ASN A 152 -6.64 3.93 8.32
C ASN A 152 -7.77 3.98 9.36
N GLN A 153 -7.87 5.12 10.05
CA GLN A 153 -8.88 5.39 11.08
C GLN A 153 -8.91 4.29 12.15
N ASP A 154 -9.90 3.38 12.05
CA ASP A 154 -10.14 2.28 12.98
C ASP A 154 -9.43 0.97 12.60
N ASN A 155 -8.77 0.93 11.43
CA ASN A 155 -8.08 -0.26 10.95
C ASN A 155 -6.58 -0.03 10.86
N VAL A 156 -5.83 -1.01 11.37
CA VAL A 156 -4.39 -1.11 11.15
C VAL A 156 -4.16 -2.33 10.29
N ILE A 157 -3.46 -2.12 9.19
CA ILE A 157 -3.07 -3.16 8.24
C ILE A 157 -1.56 -3.24 8.27
N THR A 158 -1.03 -4.40 8.65
CA THR A 158 0.40 -4.62 8.73
C THR A 158 0.82 -5.63 7.67
N LEU A 159 1.81 -5.24 6.86
CA LEU A 159 2.50 -6.08 5.89
C LEU A 159 3.83 -6.53 6.47
N TYR A 160 4.04 -7.84 6.61
CA TYR A 160 5.35 -8.39 6.99
C TYR A 160 6.06 -8.98 5.78
N THR A 161 7.34 -8.68 5.66
CA THR A 161 8.23 -9.46 4.79
C THR A 161 8.61 -10.78 5.45
N TYR A 162 9.02 -11.76 4.65
CA TYR A 162 9.59 -13.01 5.15
C TYR A 162 11.03 -13.15 4.70
N GLY A 163 11.92 -13.49 5.64
CA GLY A 163 13.34 -13.73 5.42
C GLY A 163 14.10 -12.53 4.88
N LYS A 164 13.63 -11.30 5.12
CA LYS A 164 14.18 -10.07 4.51
C LYS A 164 14.37 -10.18 2.99
N ALA A 165 13.45 -10.86 2.31
CA ALA A 165 13.57 -11.18 0.89
C ALA A 165 13.33 -9.95 -0.03
N VAL A 166 12.94 -8.80 0.52
CA VAL A 166 12.55 -7.61 -0.24
C VAL A 166 13.54 -6.48 0.01
N ASP A 167 14.02 -5.86 -1.07
CA ASP A 167 14.86 -4.66 -1.00
C ASP A 167 14.10 -3.50 -0.31
N SER A 168 14.76 -2.79 0.60
CA SER A 168 14.14 -1.69 1.36
C SER A 168 13.56 -0.59 0.46
N LYS A 169 14.13 -0.36 -0.73
CA LYS A 169 13.58 0.62 -1.70
C LYS A 169 12.25 0.19 -2.28
N ILE A 170 12.03 -1.12 -2.42
CA ILE A 170 10.73 -1.66 -2.85
C ILE A 170 9.72 -1.44 -1.72
N LEU A 171 10.12 -1.68 -0.47
CA LEU A 171 9.25 -1.45 0.70
C LEU A 171 8.88 0.02 0.86
N ASP A 172 9.85 0.94 0.77
CA ASP A 172 9.62 2.39 0.80
C ASP A 172 8.62 2.81 -0.29
N LYS A 173 8.80 2.27 -1.49
CA LYS A 173 7.92 2.57 -2.63
C LYS A 173 6.51 1.99 -2.47
N ILE A 174 6.36 0.83 -1.82
CA ILE A 174 5.04 0.30 -1.43
C ILE A 174 4.40 1.24 -0.42
N ALA A 175 5.12 1.63 0.63
CA ALA A 175 4.62 2.51 1.69
C ALA A 175 4.20 3.90 1.19
N ASP A 176 4.95 4.47 0.23
CA ASP A 176 4.68 5.76 -0.40
C ASP A 176 3.54 5.71 -1.43
N SER A 177 3.11 4.52 -1.82
CA SER A 177 2.02 4.32 -2.78
C SER A 177 0.64 4.23 -2.13
N ALA A 178 0.59 4.25 -0.79
CA ALA A 178 -0.64 4.12 -0.03
C ALA A 178 -1.63 5.23 -0.40
N LYS A 179 -2.86 4.82 -0.75
CA LYS A 179 -3.98 5.70 -1.00
C LYS A 179 -5.11 5.36 -0.03
N TYR A 180 -5.60 6.38 0.66
CA TYR A 180 -6.73 6.30 1.57
C TYR A 180 -7.91 7.03 0.95
N THR A 181 -9.03 6.33 0.75
CA THR A 181 -10.29 6.95 0.33
C THR A 181 -11.15 7.19 1.56
N GLU A 182 -11.52 8.46 1.78
CA GLU A 182 -12.54 8.82 2.76
C GLU A 182 -13.89 8.22 2.33
N LYS A 183 -14.67 7.72 3.32
CA LYS A 183 -16.05 7.25 3.10
C LYS A 183 -17.02 8.41 2.95
#